data_AF-A0A5D0QQ34-F1
#
_entry.id   AF-A0A5D0QQ34-F1
#
_cell.length_a   1.000
_cell.length_b   1.000
_cell.length_c   1.000
_cell.angle_alpha   90.00
_cell.angle_beta   90.00
_cell.angle_gamma   90.00
#
_symmetry.space_group_name_H-M   'P 1'
#
loop_
_entity.id
_entity.type
_entity.pdbx_description
1 polymer ?
#
loop_
_entity_poly.entity_id
_entity_poly.type
_entity_poly.pdbx_seq_one_letter_code
_entity_poly.pdbx_strand_id
1 'polypeptide(L)'
;MTSTQLDHLATAALQDALIDIAELASQARQAHWNVRGTTFLPVHRWLDELAETLRAHADTLAERIATLGGWPDACSETLSERNTLESLPFGRLTTSQALTAMETGLERVAAVVTSWLRSPAMEDDPVTADLLTSLCRDLQAQQWLARAQQ
;
A
#
# COMPACT_ATOMS: atom_id res chain seq x y z
N MET A 1 12.29 25.23 6.59
CA MET A 1 12.39 24.17 7.63
C MET A 1 13.87 23.81 7.80
N THR A 2 14.29 23.24 8.92
CA THR A 2 15.67 22.72 9.05
C THR A 2 15.80 21.37 8.34
N SER A 3 17.02 20.96 7.95
CA SER A 3 17.28 19.64 7.33
C SER A 3 16.68 18.50 8.14
N THR A 4 16.93 18.46 9.45
CA THR A 4 16.38 17.45 10.37
C THR A 4 14.85 17.43 10.39
N GLN A 5 14.20 18.59 10.27
CA GLN A 5 12.73 18.64 10.25
C GLN A 5 12.15 18.12 8.94
N LEU A 6 12.86 18.28 7.81
CA LEU A 6 12.47 17.72 6.52
C LEU A 6 12.65 16.19 6.51
N ASP A 7 13.78 15.69 7.01
CA ASP A 7 14.05 14.25 7.13
C ASP A 7 12.99 13.55 8.00
N HIS A 8 12.54 14.20 9.07
CA HIS A 8 11.45 13.70 9.92
C HIS A 8 10.10 13.62 9.18
N LEU A 9 9.78 14.56 8.30
CA LEU A 9 8.54 14.50 7.52
C LEU A 9 8.63 13.48 6.38
N ALA A 10 9.78 13.35 5.73
CA ALA A 10 9.99 12.34 4.70
C ALA A 10 9.89 10.92 5.27
N THR A 11 10.51 10.67 6.43
CA THR A 11 10.39 9.39 7.12
C THR A 11 8.97 9.12 7.61
N ALA A 12 8.24 10.14 8.08
CA ALA A 12 6.81 9.99 8.42
C ALA A 12 5.96 9.62 7.20
N ALA A 13 6.17 10.29 6.06
CA ALA A 13 5.46 10.00 4.82
C ALA A 13 5.65 8.56 4.35
N LEU A 14 6.90 8.11 4.36
CA LEU A 14 7.27 6.73 4.02
C LEU A 14 6.68 5.73 5.01
N GLN A 15 6.70 6.04 6.32
CA GLN A 15 6.22 5.15 7.37
C GLN A 15 4.69 4.95 7.30
N ASP A 16 3.94 6.01 7.04
CA ASP A 16 2.49 5.91 6.88
C ASP A 16 2.13 5.11 5.61
N ALA A 17 2.84 5.35 4.51
CA ALA A 17 2.66 4.57 3.28
C ALA A 17 3.03 3.09 3.49
N LEU A 18 4.15 2.81 4.18
CA LEU A 18 4.63 1.47 4.52
C LEU A 18 3.59 0.67 5.31
N ILE A 19 2.98 1.27 6.33
CA ILE A 19 1.95 0.61 7.15
C ILE A 19 0.77 0.19 6.28
N ASP A 20 0.25 1.11 5.47
CA ASP A 20 -0.95 0.84 4.67
C ASP A 20 -0.68 -0.19 3.56
N ILE A 21 0.46 -0.14 2.87
CA ILE A 21 0.77 -1.14 1.84
C ILE A 21 1.13 -2.51 2.42
N ALA A 22 1.76 -2.56 3.59
CA ALA A 22 2.06 -3.83 4.26
C ALA A 22 0.77 -4.53 4.71
N GLU A 23 -0.17 -3.79 5.28
CA GLU A 23 -1.49 -4.31 5.62
C GLU A 23 -2.26 -4.74 4.36
N LEU A 24 -2.29 -3.91 3.30
CA LEU A 24 -2.99 -4.26 2.06
C LEU A 24 -2.40 -5.52 1.41
N ALA A 25 -1.07 -5.67 1.43
CA ALA A 25 -0.42 -6.88 0.94
C ALA A 25 -0.83 -8.13 1.74
N SER A 26 -0.95 -8.00 3.07
CA SER A 26 -1.45 -9.06 3.95
C SER A 26 -2.90 -9.42 3.60
N GLN A 27 -3.78 -8.43 3.46
CA GLN A 27 -5.18 -8.63 3.08
C GLN A 27 -5.31 -9.24 1.67
N ALA A 28 -4.49 -8.84 0.70
CA ALA A 28 -4.47 -9.41 -0.64
C ALA A 28 -4.14 -10.92 -0.60
N ARG A 29 -3.16 -11.34 0.23
CA ARG A 29 -2.87 -12.76 0.46
C ARG A 29 -4.01 -13.48 1.17
N GLN A 30 -4.63 -12.84 2.15
CA GLN A 30 -5.77 -13.40 2.85
C GLN A 30 -6.94 -13.65 1.89
N ALA A 31 -7.22 -12.71 0.98
CA ALA A 31 -8.21 -12.85 -0.06
C ALA A 31 -7.82 -13.93 -1.08
N HIS A 32 -6.56 -13.99 -1.49
CA HIS A 32 -6.03 -14.99 -2.42
C HIS A 32 -6.32 -16.42 -1.95
N TRP A 33 -6.20 -16.70 -0.65
CA TRP A 33 -6.53 -18.01 -0.08
C TRP A 33 -8.03 -18.32 -0.05
N ASN A 34 -8.86 -17.30 0.13
CA ASN A 34 -10.28 -17.45 0.46
C ASN A 34 -11.26 -17.12 -0.67
N VAL A 35 -10.78 -16.58 -1.79
CA VAL A 35 -11.64 -16.22 -2.93
C VAL A 35 -12.22 -17.46 -3.61
N ARG A 36 -13.51 -17.40 -3.98
CA ARG A 36 -14.24 -18.45 -4.70
C ARG A 36 -15.19 -17.80 -5.71
N GLY A 37 -15.35 -18.37 -6.89
CA GLY A 37 -16.27 -17.86 -7.90
C GLY A 37 -15.98 -18.37 -9.30
N THR A 38 -16.81 -18.00 -10.26
CA THR A 38 -16.66 -18.36 -11.68
C THR A 38 -15.38 -17.80 -12.29
N THR A 39 -14.96 -16.61 -11.86
CA THR A 39 -13.70 -15.96 -12.25
C THR A 39 -12.56 -16.20 -11.26
N PHE A 40 -12.60 -17.31 -10.51
CA PHE A 40 -11.63 -17.62 -9.45
C PHE A 40 -10.18 -17.52 -9.90
N LEU A 41 -9.79 -18.23 -10.97
CA LEU A 41 -8.38 -18.38 -11.32
C LEU A 41 -7.72 -17.04 -11.72
N PRO A 42 -8.33 -16.19 -12.58
CA PRO A 42 -7.80 -14.86 -12.86
C PRO A 42 -7.67 -14.00 -11.60
N VAL A 43 -8.73 -13.90 -10.78
CA VAL A 43 -8.71 -13.06 -9.57
C VAL A 43 -7.70 -13.57 -8.55
N HIS A 44 -7.59 -14.89 -8.38
CA HIS A 44 -6.61 -15.52 -7.49
C HIS A 44 -5.16 -15.18 -7.89
N ARG A 45 -4.84 -15.21 -9.19
CA ARG A 45 -3.52 -14.84 -9.70
C ARG A 45 -3.25 -13.35 -9.54
N TRP A 46 -4.23 -12.52 -9.86
CA TRP A 46 -4.13 -11.08 -9.68
C TRP A 46 -3.89 -10.68 -8.22
N LEU A 47 -4.59 -11.32 -7.27
CA LEU A 47 -4.35 -11.08 -5.83
C LEU A 47 -2.93 -11.46 -5.38
N ASP A 48 -2.34 -12.48 -5.99
CA ASP A 48 -0.95 -12.88 -5.72
C ASP A 48 0.04 -11.83 -6.23
N GLU A 49 -0.15 -11.39 -7.48
CA GLU A 49 0.65 -10.34 -8.11
C GLU A 49 0.53 -9.00 -7.38
N LEU A 50 -0.68 -8.65 -6.94
CA LEU A 50 -0.92 -7.47 -6.12
C LEU A 50 -0.14 -7.55 -4.80
N ALA A 51 -0.23 -8.66 -4.08
CA ALA A 51 0.49 -8.84 -2.82
C ALA A 51 2.00 -8.74 -2.99
N GLU A 52 2.55 -9.32 -4.06
CA GLU A 52 3.98 -9.26 -4.36
C GLU A 52 4.44 -7.84 -4.71
N THR A 53 3.68 -7.15 -5.56
CA THR A 53 3.94 -5.76 -5.94
C THR A 53 3.99 -4.85 -4.72
N LEU A 54 3.00 -4.96 -3.83
CA LEU A 54 2.93 -4.15 -2.61
C LEU A 54 4.07 -4.45 -1.63
N ARG A 55 4.52 -5.71 -1.53
CA ARG A 55 5.67 -6.09 -0.70
C ARG A 55 6.98 -5.52 -1.23
N ALA A 56 7.18 -5.52 -2.54
CA ALA A 56 8.37 -4.92 -3.15
C ALA A 56 8.42 -3.40 -2.88
N HIS A 57 7.27 -2.72 -2.95
CA HIS A 57 7.17 -1.32 -2.53
C HIS A 57 7.43 -1.15 -1.04
N ALA A 58 6.86 -2.00 -0.18
CA ALA A 58 7.09 -1.96 1.28
C ALA A 58 8.58 -2.03 1.62
N ASP A 59 9.31 -2.96 1.02
CA ASP A 59 10.76 -3.09 1.19
C ASP A 59 11.50 -1.80 0.77
N THR A 60 11.20 -1.30 -0.43
CA THR A 60 11.79 -0.06 -0.96
C THR A 60 11.54 1.14 -0.04
N LEU A 61 10.32 1.31 0.49
CA LEU A 61 9.99 2.41 1.39
C LEU A 61 10.70 2.23 2.75
N ALA A 62 10.74 1.01 3.29
CA ALA A 62 11.41 0.72 4.55
C ALA A 62 12.92 1.00 4.47
N GLU A 63 13.58 0.58 3.39
CA GLU A 63 14.99 0.87 3.15
C GLU A 63 15.26 2.37 2.96
N ARG A 64 14.31 3.12 2.35
CA ARG A 64 14.41 4.58 2.27
C ARG A 64 14.32 5.24 3.65
N ILE A 65 13.43 4.76 4.54
CA ILE A 65 13.35 5.24 5.92
C ILE A 65 14.70 5.03 6.63
N ALA A 66 15.27 3.83 6.53
CA ALA A 66 16.56 3.51 7.13
C ALA A 66 17.70 4.38 6.56
N THR A 67 17.67 4.65 5.26
CA THR A 67 18.65 5.52 4.57
C THR A 67 18.62 6.96 5.08
N LEU A 68 17.43 7.46 5.43
CA LEU A 68 17.23 8.78 6.03
C LEU A 68 17.52 8.82 7.54
N GLY A 69 18.01 7.70 8.11
CA GLY A 69 18.34 7.57 9.53
C GLY A 69 17.14 7.28 10.44
N GLY A 70 15.98 6.95 9.86
CA GLY A 70 14.80 6.50 10.60
C GLY A 70 14.82 5.00 10.89
N TRP A 71 13.78 4.53 11.58
CA TRP A 71 13.57 3.12 11.92
C TRP A 71 12.23 2.68 11.35
N PRO A 72 12.20 1.94 10.22
CA PRO A 72 10.95 1.48 9.65
C PRO A 72 10.28 0.46 10.57
N ASP A 73 8.96 0.54 10.69
CA ASP A 73 8.18 -0.38 11.49
C ASP A 73 6.91 -0.84 10.77
N ALA A 74 6.83 -2.13 10.50
CA ALA A 74 5.65 -2.82 9.96
C ALA A 74 5.35 -4.09 10.78
N CYS A 75 5.66 -4.07 12.09
CA CYS A 75 5.29 -5.14 12.99
C CYS A 75 3.75 -5.25 13.08
N SER A 76 3.24 -6.46 13.34
CA SER A 76 1.79 -6.72 13.33
C SER A 76 1.00 -5.85 14.31
N GLU A 77 1.60 -5.49 15.45
CA GLU A 77 0.99 -4.58 16.44
C GLU A 77 0.81 -3.17 15.84
N THR A 78 1.87 -2.62 15.26
CA THR A 78 1.86 -1.34 14.54
C THR A 78 0.87 -1.33 13.39
N LEU A 79 0.82 -2.40 12.58
CA LEU A 79 -0.16 -2.52 11.51
C LEU A 79 -1.58 -2.50 12.07
N SER A 80 -1.86 -3.30 13.11
CA SER A 80 -3.19 -3.37 13.73
C SER A 80 -3.65 -2.05 14.33
N GLU A 81 -2.73 -1.22 14.81
CA GLU A 81 -3.07 0.04 15.48
C GLU A 81 -3.19 1.23 14.52
N ARG A 82 -2.40 1.25 13.44
CA ARG A 82 -2.16 2.48 12.66
C ARG A 82 -2.64 2.45 11.22
N ASN A 83 -2.90 1.28 10.64
CA ASN A 83 -3.33 1.23 9.24
C ASN A 83 -4.68 1.96 9.06
N THR A 84 -4.88 2.52 7.88
CA THR A 84 -6.07 3.31 7.55
C THR A 84 -7.15 2.51 6.81
N LEU A 85 -6.93 1.21 6.61
CA LEU A 85 -7.75 0.34 5.77
C LEU A 85 -8.93 -0.24 6.53
N GLU A 86 -9.98 -0.57 5.77
CA GLU A 86 -11.07 -1.37 6.31
C GLU A 86 -10.62 -2.81 6.52
N SER A 87 -11.13 -3.47 7.57
CA SER A 87 -10.80 -4.87 7.81
C SER A 87 -11.41 -5.78 6.76
N LEU A 88 -10.60 -6.64 6.16
CA LEU A 88 -11.09 -7.68 5.27
C LEU A 88 -11.95 -8.70 6.04
N PRO A 89 -13.18 -9.02 5.59
CA PRO A 89 -13.99 -10.03 6.24
C PRO A 89 -13.30 -11.40 6.28
N PHE A 90 -13.33 -12.06 7.44
CA PHE A 90 -12.80 -13.41 7.59
C PHE A 90 -13.68 -14.45 6.88
N GLY A 91 -13.04 -15.46 6.29
CA GLY A 91 -13.70 -16.59 5.65
C GLY A 91 -13.86 -16.43 4.15
N ARG A 92 -14.86 -17.12 3.56
CA ARG A 92 -15.07 -17.19 2.11
C ARG A 92 -15.40 -15.82 1.53
N LEU A 93 -14.72 -15.44 0.45
CA LEU A 93 -15.02 -14.26 -0.35
C LEU A 93 -15.47 -14.66 -1.75
N THR A 94 -16.48 -13.97 -2.30
CA THR A 94 -16.72 -14.02 -3.75
C THR A 94 -15.64 -13.25 -4.49
N THR A 95 -15.49 -13.51 -5.80
CA THR A 95 -14.57 -12.73 -6.65
C THR A 95 -14.89 -11.24 -6.63
N SER A 96 -16.17 -10.86 -6.70
CA SER A 96 -16.61 -9.47 -6.59
C SER A 96 -16.28 -8.85 -5.21
N GLN A 97 -16.51 -9.56 -4.11
CA GLN A 97 -16.15 -9.06 -2.77
C GLN A 97 -14.65 -8.82 -2.63
N ALA A 98 -13.82 -9.73 -3.15
CA ALA A 98 -12.38 -9.56 -3.13
C ALA A 98 -11.94 -8.36 -3.99
N LEU A 99 -12.48 -8.22 -5.20
CA LEU A 99 -12.17 -7.09 -6.09
C LEU A 99 -12.55 -5.75 -5.48
N THR A 100 -13.77 -5.63 -4.92
CA THR A 100 -14.22 -4.40 -4.26
C THR A 100 -13.36 -4.06 -3.04
N ALA A 101 -13.08 -5.03 -2.17
CA ALA A 101 -12.25 -4.79 -0.99
C ALA A 101 -10.84 -4.30 -1.37
N MET A 102 -10.22 -4.91 -2.38
CA MET A 102 -8.90 -4.50 -2.84
C MET A 102 -8.92 -3.14 -3.55
N GLU A 103 -9.94 -2.86 -4.37
CA GLU A 103 -10.12 -1.54 -4.99
C GLU A 103 -10.22 -0.43 -3.93
N THR A 104 -11.09 -0.61 -2.93
CA THR A 104 -11.23 0.36 -1.83
C THR A 104 -9.94 0.53 -1.04
N GLY A 105 -9.22 -0.57 -0.75
CA GLY A 105 -7.92 -0.51 -0.09
C GLY A 105 -6.89 0.26 -0.93
N LEU A 106 -6.78 -0.04 -2.22
CA LEU A 106 -5.89 0.67 -3.14
C LEU A 106 -6.20 2.16 -3.23
N GLU A 107 -7.49 2.53 -3.32
CA GLU A 107 -7.95 3.94 -3.31
C GLU A 107 -7.54 4.67 -2.04
N ARG A 108 -7.68 4.01 -0.89
CA ARG A 108 -7.28 4.56 0.40
C ARG A 108 -5.78 4.83 0.47
N VAL A 109 -4.96 3.84 0.13
CA VAL A 109 -3.49 3.99 0.10
C VAL A 109 -3.08 5.10 -0.87
N ALA A 110 -3.64 5.10 -2.08
CA ALA A 110 -3.31 6.10 -3.09
C ALA A 110 -3.65 7.54 -2.62
N ALA A 111 -4.73 7.70 -1.85
CA ALA A 111 -5.09 8.98 -1.25
C ALA A 111 -4.08 9.44 -0.19
N VAL A 112 -3.62 8.53 0.68
CA VAL A 112 -2.57 8.82 1.68
C VAL A 112 -1.28 9.26 0.98
N VAL A 113 -0.81 8.47 0.01
CA VAL A 113 0.42 8.76 -0.75
C VAL A 113 0.31 10.09 -1.50
N THR A 114 -0.83 10.34 -2.15
CA THR A 114 -1.07 11.60 -2.86
C THR A 114 -1.11 12.80 -1.92
N SER A 115 -1.60 12.64 -0.69
CA SER A 115 -1.59 13.71 0.30
C SER A 115 -0.17 14.11 0.70
N TRP A 116 0.73 13.13 0.87
CA TRP A 116 2.14 13.36 1.15
C TRP A 116 2.88 14.00 -0.02
N LEU A 117 2.64 13.52 -1.25
CA LEU A 117 3.20 14.09 -2.48
C LEU A 117 2.83 15.58 -2.69
N ARG A 118 1.71 16.03 -2.14
CA ARG A 118 1.28 17.44 -2.19
C ARG A 118 1.84 18.28 -1.04
N SER A 119 2.53 17.67 -0.09
CA SER A 119 3.12 18.39 1.04
C SER A 119 4.43 19.05 0.63
N PRO A 120 4.77 20.23 1.19
CA PRO A 120 6.05 20.89 0.92
C PRO A 120 7.28 20.05 1.28
N ALA A 121 7.13 19.04 2.15
CA ALA A 121 8.23 18.15 2.54
C ALA A 121 8.80 17.36 1.35
N MET A 122 8.00 17.13 0.31
CA MET A 122 8.41 16.39 -0.88
C MET A 122 9.11 17.27 -1.93
N GLU A 123 9.02 18.60 -1.82
CA GLU A 123 9.72 19.52 -2.75
C GLU A 123 11.23 19.47 -2.54
N ASP A 124 11.67 19.30 -1.28
CA ASP A 124 13.08 19.28 -0.89
C ASP A 124 13.72 17.88 -0.90
N ASP A 125 12.92 16.81 -1.04
CA ASP A 125 13.40 15.42 -1.18
C ASP A 125 12.81 14.74 -2.44
N PRO A 126 13.36 15.07 -3.64
CA PRO A 126 12.86 14.53 -4.90
C PRO A 126 13.04 13.02 -5.03
N VAL A 127 13.96 12.41 -4.28
CA VAL A 127 14.18 10.95 -4.31
C VAL A 127 13.03 10.24 -3.60
N THR A 128 12.66 10.70 -2.40
CA THR A 128 11.48 10.16 -1.69
C THR A 128 10.19 10.43 -2.47
N ALA A 129 10.06 11.63 -3.06
CA ALA A 129 8.90 11.97 -3.89
C ALA A 129 8.77 11.05 -5.13
N ASP A 130 9.88 10.69 -5.77
CA ASP A 130 9.88 9.74 -6.90
C ASP A 130 9.41 8.34 -6.48
N LEU A 131 9.89 7.82 -5.35
CA LEU A 131 9.45 6.53 -4.81
C LEU A 131 7.94 6.50 -4.54
N LEU A 132 7.42 7.53 -3.88
CA LEU A 132 5.99 7.67 -3.60
C LEU A 132 5.17 7.85 -4.89
N THR A 133 5.72 8.53 -5.89
CA THR A 133 5.10 8.67 -7.22
C THR A 133 5.04 7.34 -7.95
N SER A 134 6.11 6.54 -7.87
CA SER A 134 6.15 5.19 -8.45
C SER A 134 5.11 4.28 -7.79
N LEU A 135 5.03 4.28 -6.46
CA LEU A 135 3.99 3.56 -5.73
C LEU A 135 2.59 3.99 -6.19
N CYS A 136 2.32 5.30 -6.26
CA CYS A 136 1.02 5.82 -6.67
C CYS A 136 0.62 5.35 -8.08
N ARG A 137 1.58 5.33 -9.02
CA ARG A 137 1.36 4.81 -10.38
C ARG A 137 0.92 3.35 -10.37
N ASP A 138 1.59 2.50 -9.60
CA ASP A 138 1.28 1.08 -9.54
C ASP A 138 -0.04 0.82 -8.82
N LEU A 139 -0.34 1.56 -7.75
CA LEU A 139 -1.65 1.50 -7.08
C LEU A 139 -2.79 1.82 -8.08
N GLN A 140 -2.64 2.88 -8.88
CA GLN A 140 -3.63 3.26 -9.88
C GLN A 140 -3.77 2.23 -11.01
N ALA A 141 -2.67 1.60 -11.42
CA ALA A 141 -2.71 0.51 -12.39
C ALA A 141 -3.49 -0.70 -11.82
N GLN A 142 -3.24 -1.07 -10.56
CA GLN A 142 -3.95 -2.15 -9.89
C GLN A 142 -5.44 -1.84 -9.68
N GLN A 143 -5.81 -0.58 -9.40
CA GLN A 143 -7.21 -0.15 -9.33
C GLN A 143 -7.92 -0.31 -10.68
N TRP A 144 -7.25 0.06 -11.77
CA TRP A 144 -7.80 -0.17 -13.11
C TRP A 144 -8.01 -1.66 -13.38
N LEU A 145 -7.03 -2.51 -13.06
CA LEU A 145 -7.17 -3.96 -13.21
C LEU A 145 -8.32 -4.52 -12.35
N ALA A 146 -8.48 -4.05 -11.12
CA ALA A 146 -9.59 -4.45 -10.25
C ALA A 146 -10.94 -4.11 -10.89
N ARG A 147 -11.13 -2.86 -11.34
CA ARG A 147 -12.36 -2.39 -12.00
C ARG A 147 -12.67 -3.12 -13.29
N ALA A 148 -11.67 -3.41 -14.10
CA ALA A 148 -11.85 -4.09 -15.38
C ALA A 148 -12.26 -5.56 -15.26
N GLN A 149 -12.14 -6.15 -14.06
CA GLN A 149 -12.48 -7.54 -13.77
C GLN A 149 -13.85 -7.72 -13.08
N GLN A 150 -14.51 -6.62 -12.71
CA GLN A 150 -15.85 -6.63 -12.10
C GLN A 150 -16.94 -6.86 -13.15
#